data_AF-A0AAW0BNG8-F1
#
_entry.id   AF-A0AAW0BNG8-F1
#
_cell.length_a   1.000
_cell.length_b   1.000
_cell.length_c   1.000
_cell.angle_alpha   90.00
_cell.angle_beta   90.00
_cell.angle_gamma   90.00
#
_symmetry.space_group_name_H-M   'P 1'
#
loop_
_entity.id
_entity.type
_entity.pdbx_description
1 polymer ?
#
loop_
_entity_poly.entity_id
_entity_poly.type
_entity_poly.pdbx_seq_one_letter_code
_entity_poly.pdbx_strand_id
1 'polypeptide(L)'
;MSYNADRLRYTINHIFLPYKLPQESDSAGEKDHIISKIVFDAIKAFRGQLQTDETLKWAAVIQMVRTFRDTQKLDTINASDVKGAFNDFHTGRIFALYVRAQNAGVILRRPSSEHFTFEAFEVSPPSADVINTTGRLICSYPGPAVQFGSAVFESSDFKNELANFLVQMNNESFVEDSEEDRSRRTSSGVEIGDTPDPKYITSLLTGILRGLEEGEPADVERITKHVRDEAICRGKEAPWRRSGAWHVLKIAIQTTLMQHDPSHVWYKSFMAYLHAFVLNLALDLKHDQSLGSDILQNMRVKAGRRLAKLLQSHTVNDFVRDYVLGACDRAQRELQRRWEGIQALDITPPSVVEEPWAPMALQVELDTIMRLNNSFMYITTALSPDAPQPTDLPAFTPSEQPRLRDVAHFGQATIAKLQEGYLKEPLVALADFEWLVARGSLDSWLSDVQEGDVSDGYYAGNPEEQSIMVLTMLELWVAMDKLACTAYPLMKSYSPEVPLGKFYSRLLLGKPSTWSVSEKSTYTSGSDTKMGRMEMKQLRTTIENDAQAQRDRTIQEYNQKKAEYKRLVERTNAVDHRHIEDEAEWGWTGKGNKKKRQRVILRYPECPKCQLEVRRDGIKVTKA
;
A
#
# COMPACT_ATOMS: atom_id res chain seq x y z
N MET A 1 -13.54 29.29 -7.15
CA MET A 1 -13.51 28.85 -8.56
C MET A 1 -13.52 27.34 -8.57
N SER A 2 -14.58 26.73 -9.09
CA SER A 2 -14.73 25.26 -9.13
C SER A 2 -13.62 24.67 -10.00
N TYR A 3 -12.89 23.70 -9.47
CA TYR A 3 -12.04 22.84 -10.30
C TYR A 3 -12.97 21.99 -11.18
N ASN A 4 -12.73 21.93 -12.49
CA ASN A 4 -13.45 21.02 -13.38
C ASN A 4 -12.94 19.58 -13.14
N ALA A 5 -13.80 18.57 -13.29
CA ALA A 5 -13.46 17.16 -13.10
C ALA A 5 -12.23 16.72 -13.89
N ASP A 6 -12.12 17.11 -15.17
CA ASP A 6 -10.98 16.73 -16.03
C ASP A 6 -9.65 17.29 -15.51
N ARG A 7 -9.68 18.55 -15.07
CA ARG A 7 -8.53 19.25 -14.49
C ARG A 7 -8.08 18.60 -13.18
N LEU A 8 -9.04 18.17 -12.37
CA LEU A 8 -8.75 17.44 -11.14
C LEU A 8 -8.26 16.03 -11.43
N ARG A 9 -8.78 15.36 -12.46
CA ARG A 9 -8.37 14.02 -12.88
C ARG A 9 -6.89 13.98 -13.26
N TYR A 10 -6.39 14.98 -13.99
CA TYR A 10 -4.94 15.12 -14.26
C TYR A 10 -4.13 15.16 -12.96
N THR A 11 -4.52 16.04 -12.03
CA THR A 11 -3.85 16.15 -10.72
C THR A 11 -3.88 14.83 -9.94
N ILE A 12 -5.00 14.11 -9.96
CA ILE A 12 -5.14 12.81 -9.32
C ILE A 12 -4.20 11.78 -9.96
N ASN A 13 -4.13 11.72 -11.28
CA ASN A 13 -3.23 10.80 -11.99
C ASN A 13 -1.77 11.00 -11.55
N HIS A 14 -1.29 12.25 -11.44
CA HIS A 14 0.11 12.51 -11.10
C HIS A 14 0.43 12.53 -9.59
N ILE A 15 -0.52 12.87 -8.71
CA ILE A 15 -0.31 12.88 -7.25
C ILE A 15 -0.63 11.50 -6.66
N PHE A 16 -1.78 10.92 -7.00
CA PHE A 16 -2.28 9.68 -6.41
C PHE A 16 -1.84 8.41 -7.12
N LEU A 17 -1.58 8.45 -8.43
CA LEU A 17 -1.25 7.25 -9.22
C LEU A 17 -2.33 6.17 -9.01
N PRO A 18 -3.57 6.41 -9.45
CA PRO A 18 -4.66 5.42 -9.38
C PRO A 18 -4.31 4.18 -10.22
N TYR A 19 -5.04 3.08 -10.04
CA TYR A 19 -4.74 1.82 -10.72
C TYR A 19 -4.81 1.89 -12.25
N LYS A 20 -5.71 2.74 -12.78
CA LYS A 20 -5.83 3.00 -14.22
C LYS A 20 -5.25 4.37 -14.54
N LEU A 21 -4.04 4.37 -15.09
CA LEU A 21 -3.36 5.57 -15.59
C LEU A 21 -3.61 5.77 -17.09
N PRO A 22 -3.47 7.00 -17.60
CA PRO A 22 -3.52 7.26 -19.04
C PRO A 22 -2.46 6.43 -19.78
N GLN A 23 -2.74 6.13 -21.05
CA GLN A 23 -1.88 5.30 -21.90
C GLN A 23 -1.14 6.11 -22.96
N GLU A 24 -1.31 7.44 -22.93
CA GLU A 24 -0.81 8.41 -23.88
C GLU A 24 -0.26 9.61 -23.10
N SER A 25 0.72 10.30 -23.65
CA SER A 25 1.27 11.52 -23.04
C SER A 25 0.17 12.57 -22.86
N ASP A 26 -0.08 12.94 -21.61
CA ASP A 26 -1.00 14.01 -21.25
C ASP A 26 -0.28 15.30 -20.80
N SER A 27 1.05 15.35 -20.96
CA SER A 27 1.92 16.45 -20.56
C SER A 27 1.55 17.75 -21.28
N ALA A 28 1.16 18.77 -20.52
CA ALA A 28 0.85 20.09 -21.04
C ALA A 28 1.05 21.15 -19.95
N GLY A 29 1.57 22.31 -20.32
CA GLY A 29 1.84 23.42 -19.40
C GLY A 29 0.60 23.92 -18.67
N GLU A 30 -0.53 24.00 -19.36
CA GLU A 30 -1.81 24.36 -18.75
C GLU A 30 -2.25 23.37 -17.66
N LYS A 31 -1.96 22.08 -17.86
CA LYS A 31 -2.31 21.02 -16.90
C LYS A 31 -1.35 21.01 -15.71
N ASP A 32 -0.06 21.21 -15.95
CA ASP A 32 0.95 21.37 -14.89
C ASP A 32 0.71 22.65 -14.06
N HIS A 33 0.21 23.71 -14.68
CA HIS A 33 -0.21 24.92 -13.98
C HIS A 33 -1.34 24.62 -12.97
N ILE A 34 -2.27 23.72 -13.29
CA ILE A 34 -3.34 23.30 -12.37
C ILE A 34 -2.76 22.60 -11.14
N ILE A 35 -1.79 21.69 -11.32
CA ILE A 35 -1.09 21.06 -10.18
C ILE A 35 -0.45 22.15 -9.32
N SER A 36 0.28 23.08 -9.94
CA SER A 36 0.98 24.16 -9.25
C SER A 36 0.03 25.06 -8.47
N LYS A 37 -1.15 25.35 -9.04
CA LYS A 37 -2.23 26.10 -8.39
C LYS A 37 -2.82 25.35 -7.20
N ILE A 38 -3.12 24.06 -7.33
CA ILE A 38 -3.64 23.23 -6.23
C ILE A 38 -2.62 23.14 -5.08
N VAL A 39 -1.34 22.95 -5.41
CA VAL A 39 -0.25 22.94 -4.43
C VAL A 39 -0.17 24.30 -3.73
N PHE A 40 -0.24 25.40 -4.48
CA PHE A 40 -0.23 26.75 -3.91
C PHE A 40 -1.41 26.99 -2.95
N ASP A 41 -2.63 26.64 -3.36
CA ASP A 41 -3.84 26.80 -2.55
C ASP A 41 -3.76 25.93 -1.28
N ALA A 42 -3.26 24.69 -1.40
CA ALA A 42 -3.06 23.79 -0.27
C ALA A 42 -2.01 24.33 0.71
N ILE A 43 -0.88 24.88 0.24
CA ILE A 43 0.15 25.47 1.12
C ILE A 43 -0.42 26.70 1.83
N LYS A 44 -1.19 27.54 1.13
CA LYS A 44 -1.86 28.70 1.76
C LYS A 44 -2.81 28.27 2.88
N ALA A 45 -3.64 27.26 2.62
CA ALA A 45 -4.56 26.71 3.61
C ALA A 45 -3.80 26.09 4.80
N PHE A 46 -2.72 25.36 4.52
CA PHE A 46 -1.84 24.77 5.53
C PHE A 46 -1.20 25.84 6.43
N ARG A 47 -0.63 26.89 5.83
CA ARG A 47 0.00 28.00 6.57
C ARG A 47 -0.98 28.75 7.45
N GLY A 48 -2.25 28.84 7.04
CA GLY A 48 -3.31 29.46 7.85
C GLY A 48 -3.61 28.73 9.16
N GLN A 49 -3.10 27.51 9.35
CA GLN A 49 -3.26 26.71 10.57
C GLN A 49 -2.02 26.72 11.47
N LEU A 50 -0.92 27.38 11.05
CA LEU A 50 0.36 27.38 11.78
C LEU A 50 0.45 28.54 12.78
N GLN A 51 1.27 28.36 13.80
CA GLN A 51 1.64 29.44 14.73
C GLN A 51 2.63 30.42 14.09
N THR A 52 2.76 31.62 14.67
CA THR A 52 3.49 32.76 14.08
C THR A 52 4.94 32.47 13.71
N ASP A 53 5.67 31.70 14.53
CA ASP A 53 7.11 31.43 14.31
C ASP A 53 7.36 30.46 13.14
N GLU A 54 6.45 29.51 12.92
CA GLU A 54 6.50 28.56 11.79
C GLU A 54 6.06 29.22 10.48
N THR A 55 5.26 30.28 10.59
CA THR A 55 4.69 31.03 9.46
C THR A 55 5.75 31.72 8.60
N LEU A 56 6.91 32.08 9.20
CA LEU A 56 8.05 32.67 8.49
C LEU A 56 8.77 31.65 7.59
N LYS A 57 8.98 30.42 8.07
CA LYS A 57 9.61 29.34 7.30
C LYS A 57 8.81 29.02 6.02
N TRP A 58 7.48 28.98 6.16
CA TRP A 58 6.57 28.72 5.05
C TRP A 58 6.41 29.92 4.10
N ALA A 59 6.79 31.14 4.50
CA ALA A 59 6.67 32.31 3.62
C ALA A 59 7.57 32.20 2.38
N ALA A 60 8.79 31.70 2.54
CA ALA A 60 9.71 31.46 1.42
C ALA A 60 9.16 30.38 0.47
N VAL A 61 8.65 29.27 1.01
CA VAL A 61 8.04 28.18 0.24
C VAL A 61 6.80 28.66 -0.53
N ILE A 62 5.92 29.44 0.12
CA ILE A 62 4.72 30.01 -0.53
C ILE A 62 5.11 30.91 -1.69
N GLN A 63 6.11 31.78 -1.51
CA GLN A 63 6.55 32.63 -2.60
C GLN A 63 7.17 31.81 -3.73
N MET A 64 8.04 30.86 -3.42
CA MET A 64 8.66 30.00 -4.44
C MET A 64 7.59 29.29 -5.29
N VAL A 65 6.59 28.68 -4.65
CA VAL A 65 5.49 28.01 -5.37
C VAL A 65 4.60 29.02 -6.12
N ARG A 66 4.40 30.22 -5.58
CA ARG A 66 3.71 31.32 -6.28
C ARG A 66 4.41 31.67 -7.58
N THR A 67 5.73 31.92 -7.50
CA THR A 67 6.55 32.30 -8.65
C THR A 67 6.59 31.17 -9.68
N PHE A 68 6.77 29.92 -9.25
CA PHE A 68 6.70 28.74 -10.13
C PHE A 68 5.36 28.68 -10.88
N ARG A 69 4.24 28.84 -10.16
CA ARG A 69 2.90 28.84 -10.74
C ARG A 69 2.69 30.00 -11.73
N ASP A 70 3.14 31.20 -11.38
CA ASP A 70 2.88 32.41 -12.16
C ASP A 70 3.74 32.51 -13.42
N THR A 71 4.95 31.94 -13.40
CA THR A 71 5.88 31.87 -14.54
C THR A 71 5.56 30.73 -15.51
N GLN A 72 4.94 29.64 -15.03
CA GLN A 72 4.69 28.43 -15.82
C GLN A 72 3.19 28.16 -16.01
N LYS A 73 2.50 29.08 -16.70
CA LYS A 73 1.07 28.95 -17.02
C LYS A 73 0.81 28.11 -18.27
N LEU A 74 1.72 28.20 -19.23
CA LEU A 74 1.68 27.53 -20.53
C LEU A 74 2.98 26.75 -20.73
N ASP A 75 3.11 26.06 -21.85
CA ASP A 75 4.36 25.37 -22.21
C ASP A 75 5.50 26.34 -22.46
N THR A 76 5.19 27.50 -23.03
CA THR A 76 6.15 28.60 -23.22
C THR A 76 6.21 29.50 -21.99
N ILE A 77 7.41 29.89 -21.60
CA ILE A 77 7.64 30.89 -20.54
C ILE A 77 8.05 32.23 -21.14
N ASN A 78 7.66 33.33 -20.49
CA ASN A 78 7.99 34.68 -20.94
C ASN A 78 9.22 35.21 -20.19
N ALA A 79 10.11 35.86 -20.93
CA ALA A 79 11.27 36.52 -20.34
C ALA A 79 10.90 37.62 -19.34
N SER A 80 9.79 38.34 -19.56
CA SER A 80 9.30 39.36 -18.62
C SER A 80 8.98 38.78 -17.24
N ASP A 81 8.38 37.58 -17.19
CA ASP A 81 7.94 36.94 -15.96
C ASP A 81 9.15 36.45 -15.14
N VAL A 82 10.15 35.86 -15.82
CA VAL A 82 11.40 35.41 -15.20
C VAL A 82 12.25 36.61 -14.74
N LYS A 83 12.37 37.66 -15.57
CA LYS A 83 13.08 38.90 -15.20
C LYS A 83 12.42 39.60 -14.01
N GLY A 84 11.08 39.66 -14.00
CA GLY A 84 10.32 40.18 -12.85
C GLY A 84 10.64 39.39 -11.57
N ALA A 85 10.67 38.05 -11.66
CA ALA A 85 11.03 37.19 -10.54
C ALA A 85 12.48 37.41 -10.04
N PHE A 86 13.43 37.70 -10.94
CA PHE A 86 14.83 37.98 -10.58
C PHE A 86 15.05 39.40 -10.01
N ASN A 87 14.22 40.36 -10.42
CA ASN A 87 14.26 41.72 -9.88
C ASN A 87 13.73 41.76 -8.43
N ASP A 88 12.72 40.95 -8.12
CA ASP A 88 12.16 40.81 -6.76
C ASP A 88 12.99 39.87 -5.85
N PHE A 89 14.17 39.43 -6.30
CA PHE A 89 14.95 38.39 -5.65
C PHE A 89 15.92 38.94 -4.59
N HIS A 90 15.57 38.76 -3.31
CA HIS A 90 16.35 39.18 -2.15
C HIS A 90 16.76 37.99 -1.26
N THR A 91 17.55 38.24 -0.21
CA THR A 91 18.03 37.20 0.71
C THR A 91 16.88 36.37 1.30
N GLY A 92 17.06 35.06 1.35
CA GLY A 92 16.04 34.10 1.78
C GLY A 92 14.96 33.77 0.73
N ARG A 93 15.03 34.35 -0.48
CA ARG A 93 14.17 33.95 -1.61
C ARG A 93 14.71 32.71 -2.30
N ILE A 94 13.76 31.97 -2.89
CA ILE A 94 14.00 30.75 -3.63
C ILE A 94 13.18 30.84 -4.91
N PHE A 95 13.83 30.57 -6.03
CA PHE A 95 13.22 30.50 -7.35
C PHE A 95 13.35 29.06 -7.82
N ALA A 96 12.26 28.50 -8.30
CA ALA A 96 12.24 27.16 -8.90
C ALA A 96 11.63 27.26 -10.30
N LEU A 97 12.17 26.49 -11.24
CA LEU A 97 11.71 26.45 -12.61
C LEU A 97 11.83 25.02 -13.14
N TYR A 98 10.81 24.54 -13.84
CA TYR A 98 10.90 23.34 -14.67
C TYR A 98 11.16 23.75 -16.12
N VAL A 99 12.37 23.50 -16.62
CA VAL A 99 12.76 23.71 -18.02
C VAL A 99 12.28 22.49 -18.81
N ARG A 100 11.07 22.59 -19.38
CA ARG A 100 10.35 21.42 -19.93
C ARG A 100 11.11 20.76 -21.08
N ALA A 101 11.52 21.55 -22.07
CA ALA A 101 12.18 21.03 -23.27
C ALA A 101 13.54 20.37 -23.00
N GLN A 102 14.19 20.71 -21.87
CA GLN A 102 15.48 20.13 -21.46
C GLN A 102 15.36 19.17 -20.28
N ASN A 103 14.16 18.69 -19.93
CA ASN A 103 13.96 17.72 -18.84
C ASN A 103 14.67 18.09 -17.51
N ALA A 104 14.79 19.39 -17.21
CA ALA A 104 15.65 19.87 -16.12
C ALA A 104 14.88 20.70 -15.10
N GLY A 105 15.13 20.44 -13.83
CA GLY A 105 14.67 21.25 -12.71
C GLY A 105 15.78 22.20 -12.28
N VAL A 106 15.44 23.48 -12.12
CA VAL A 106 16.35 24.51 -11.64
C VAL A 106 15.83 25.04 -10.31
N ILE A 107 16.73 25.20 -9.34
CA ILE A 107 16.46 25.92 -8.09
C ILE A 107 17.58 26.93 -7.86
N LEU A 108 17.22 28.20 -7.76
CA LEU A 108 18.12 29.28 -7.39
C LEU A 108 17.79 29.72 -5.97
N ARG A 109 18.82 29.81 -5.11
CA ARG A 109 18.72 30.23 -3.71
C ARG A 109 19.66 31.39 -3.43
N ARG A 110 19.24 32.27 -2.52
CA ARG A 110 20.11 33.29 -1.93
C ARG A 110 20.20 33.06 -0.41
N PRO A 111 21.09 32.16 0.05
CA PRO A 111 21.19 31.79 1.47
C PRO A 111 21.74 32.94 2.33
N SER A 112 22.68 33.72 1.80
CA SER A 112 23.29 34.87 2.47
C SER A 112 23.27 36.11 1.57
N SER A 113 23.72 37.25 2.07
CA SER A 113 23.91 38.46 1.25
C SER A 113 25.07 38.34 0.26
N GLU A 114 26.00 37.41 0.48
CA GLU A 114 27.29 37.34 -0.23
C GLU A 114 27.24 36.45 -1.47
N HIS A 115 26.48 35.34 -1.43
CA HIS A 115 26.51 34.36 -2.52
C HIS A 115 25.12 33.86 -2.91
N PHE A 116 25.03 33.37 -4.14
CA PHE A 116 23.89 32.65 -4.69
C PHE A 116 24.25 31.19 -4.91
N THR A 117 23.28 30.31 -4.76
CA THR A 117 23.42 28.88 -5.06
C THR A 117 22.47 28.52 -6.18
N PHE A 118 23.01 28.05 -7.30
CA PHE A 118 22.27 27.48 -8.41
C PHE A 118 22.34 25.96 -8.34
N GLU A 119 21.18 25.32 -8.28
CA GLU A 119 21.01 23.86 -8.24
C GLU A 119 20.27 23.42 -9.50
N ALA A 120 20.76 22.37 -10.15
CA ALA A 120 20.08 21.74 -11.28
C ALA A 120 19.95 20.23 -11.09
N PHE A 121 18.97 19.60 -11.73
CA PHE A 121 18.79 18.16 -11.74
C PHE A 121 17.92 17.67 -12.90
N GLU A 122 18.12 16.43 -13.30
CA GLU A 122 17.25 15.70 -14.23
C GLU A 122 15.89 15.42 -13.60
N VAL A 123 14.81 15.69 -14.32
CA VAL A 123 13.44 15.55 -13.80
C VAL A 123 12.89 14.15 -14.01
N SER A 124 13.04 13.61 -15.23
CA SER A 124 12.50 12.31 -15.62
C SER A 124 13.63 11.45 -16.19
N PRO A 125 13.96 10.30 -15.57
CA PRO A 125 15.01 9.42 -16.08
C PRO A 125 14.65 8.82 -17.46
N PRO A 126 15.63 8.27 -18.20
CA PRO A 126 15.36 7.58 -19.46
C PRO A 126 14.28 6.49 -19.35
N SER A 127 13.44 6.35 -20.38
CA SER A 127 12.36 5.34 -20.44
C SER A 127 12.90 3.93 -20.22
N ALA A 128 14.09 3.63 -20.76
CA ALA A 128 14.76 2.35 -20.59
C ALA A 128 15.07 2.04 -19.12
N ASP A 129 15.56 3.02 -18.36
CA ASP A 129 15.87 2.85 -16.94
C ASP A 129 14.60 2.64 -16.12
N VAL A 130 13.52 3.38 -16.44
CA VAL A 130 12.22 3.23 -15.78
C VAL A 130 11.64 1.82 -15.99
N ILE A 131 11.72 1.29 -17.21
CA ILE A 131 11.14 -0.01 -17.57
C ILE A 131 12.00 -1.18 -17.05
N ASN A 132 13.32 -1.07 -17.13
CA ASN A 132 14.23 -2.15 -16.74
C ASN A 132 14.47 -2.23 -15.23
N THR A 133 14.05 -1.21 -14.46
CA THR A 133 14.29 -1.20 -13.01
C THR A 133 13.37 -2.15 -12.27
N THR A 134 13.96 -3.14 -11.60
CA THR A 134 13.26 -3.95 -10.60
C THR A 134 13.02 -3.11 -9.33
N GLY A 135 11.76 -2.79 -9.05
CA GLY A 135 11.37 -2.05 -7.85
C GLY A 135 11.22 -0.54 -8.09
N ARG A 136 12.16 0.28 -7.62
CA ARG A 136 12.10 1.75 -7.78
C ARG A 136 13.47 2.34 -8.08
N LEU A 137 13.50 3.27 -9.03
CA LEU A 137 14.68 4.08 -9.31
C LEU A 137 15.03 4.93 -8.10
N ILE A 138 16.32 4.96 -7.76
CA ILE A 138 16.86 5.76 -6.67
C ILE A 138 17.64 6.90 -7.30
N CYS A 139 17.16 8.12 -7.12
CA CYS A 139 17.79 9.33 -7.65
C CYS A 139 18.13 10.29 -6.51
N SER A 140 19.25 10.98 -6.65
CA SER A 140 19.74 11.98 -5.70
C SER A 140 19.49 13.39 -6.23
N TYR A 141 18.99 14.27 -5.36
CA TYR A 141 18.60 15.64 -5.73
C TYR A 141 19.11 16.68 -4.71
N PRO A 142 19.56 17.86 -5.16
CA PRO A 142 19.83 18.22 -6.55
C PRO A 142 21.06 17.46 -7.10
N GLY A 143 21.27 17.53 -8.42
CA GLY A 143 22.46 16.98 -9.07
C GLY A 143 23.63 17.95 -8.93
N PRO A 144 24.04 18.64 -10.00
CA PRO A 144 25.06 19.69 -9.93
C PRO A 144 24.54 20.92 -9.18
N ALA A 145 25.41 21.51 -8.37
CA ALA A 145 25.18 22.77 -7.69
C ALA A 145 26.43 23.67 -7.80
N VAL A 146 26.21 24.97 -7.97
CA VAL A 146 27.25 25.98 -8.18
C VAL A 146 26.94 27.19 -7.30
N GLN A 147 27.96 27.70 -6.64
CA GLN A 147 27.92 28.94 -5.86
C GLN A 147 28.65 30.04 -6.63
N PHE A 148 28.13 31.27 -6.59
CA PHE A 148 28.77 32.44 -7.20
C PHE A 148 28.42 33.73 -6.47
N GLY A 149 29.25 34.76 -6.64
CA GLY A 149 29.15 36.03 -5.91
C GLY A 149 27.85 36.81 -6.18
N SER A 150 27.33 37.47 -5.14
CA SER A 150 26.11 38.28 -5.23
C SER A 150 26.26 39.46 -6.18
N ALA A 151 27.46 40.04 -6.30
CA ALA A 151 27.74 41.13 -7.23
C ALA A 151 27.44 40.73 -8.69
N VAL A 152 27.73 39.48 -9.06
CA VAL A 152 27.45 38.95 -10.40
C VAL A 152 25.95 38.86 -10.64
N PHE A 153 25.19 38.31 -9.68
CA PHE A 153 23.73 38.20 -9.83
C PHE A 153 23.05 39.57 -9.78
N GLU A 154 23.58 40.55 -9.04
CA GLU A 154 22.98 41.88 -8.93
C GLU A 154 23.14 42.72 -10.19
N SER A 155 24.08 42.37 -11.07
CA SER A 155 24.19 42.94 -12.41
C SER A 155 22.90 42.74 -13.22
N SER A 156 22.35 43.84 -13.73
CA SER A 156 21.16 43.81 -14.60
C SER A 156 21.39 42.97 -15.85
N ASP A 157 22.60 43.02 -16.40
CA ASP A 157 22.95 42.33 -17.64
C ASP A 157 22.96 40.83 -17.42
N PHE A 158 23.57 40.37 -16.32
CA PHE A 158 23.57 38.95 -15.97
C PHE A 158 22.16 38.42 -15.69
N LYS A 159 21.33 39.13 -14.93
CA LYS A 159 19.92 38.73 -14.71
C LYS A 159 19.16 38.60 -16.02
N ASN A 160 19.37 39.54 -16.94
CA ASN A 160 18.72 39.54 -18.24
C ASN A 160 19.15 38.34 -19.09
N GLU A 161 20.45 38.09 -19.17
CA GLU A 161 21.00 36.97 -19.95
C GLU A 161 20.63 35.62 -19.35
N LEU A 162 20.71 35.44 -18.03
CA LEU A 162 20.29 34.20 -17.38
C LEU A 162 18.78 33.94 -17.59
N ALA A 163 17.95 34.99 -17.49
CA ALA A 163 16.52 34.85 -17.75
C ALA A 163 16.24 34.51 -19.22
N ASN A 164 16.91 35.18 -20.17
CA ASN A 164 16.78 34.90 -21.60
C ASN A 164 17.22 33.45 -21.90
N PHE A 165 18.34 33.00 -21.33
CA PHE A 165 18.85 31.64 -21.50
C PHE A 165 17.84 30.59 -21.00
N LEU A 166 17.30 30.75 -19.79
CA LEU A 166 16.32 29.80 -19.24
C LEU A 166 15.03 29.77 -20.08
N VAL A 167 14.60 30.93 -20.59
CA VAL A 167 13.42 31.05 -21.47
C VAL A 167 13.67 30.37 -22.80
N GLN A 168 14.83 30.60 -23.40
CA GLN A 168 15.22 29.97 -24.66
C GLN A 168 15.27 28.46 -24.49
N MET A 169 15.96 27.96 -23.46
CA MET A 169 16.08 26.52 -23.20
C MET A 169 14.72 25.85 -22.92
N ASN A 170 13.75 26.56 -22.33
CA ASN A 170 12.42 26.01 -22.12
C ASN A 170 11.57 25.98 -23.41
N ASN A 171 11.69 27.00 -24.26
CA ASN A 171 10.83 27.21 -25.41
C ASN A 171 11.38 26.55 -26.70
N GLU A 172 12.68 26.27 -26.75
CA GLU A 172 13.35 25.65 -27.89
C GLU A 172 13.68 24.19 -27.60
N SER A 173 13.50 23.35 -28.61
CA SER A 173 13.93 21.95 -28.63
C SER A 173 14.94 21.77 -29.76
N PHE A 174 16.09 21.14 -29.47
CA PHE A 174 17.17 20.98 -30.43
C PHE A 174 16.96 19.71 -31.26
N VAL A 175 16.87 19.87 -32.59
CA VAL A 175 16.48 18.79 -33.52
C VAL A 175 17.48 17.63 -33.54
N GLU A 176 18.78 17.92 -33.42
CA GLU A 176 19.86 16.92 -33.43
C GLU A 176 19.73 15.92 -32.27
N ASP A 177 19.34 16.38 -31.08
CA ASP A 177 19.11 15.51 -29.92
C ASP A 177 17.76 14.77 -29.98
N SER A 178 16.79 15.35 -30.70
CA SER A 178 15.43 14.78 -30.80
C SER A 178 15.36 13.51 -31.64
N GLU A 179 16.30 13.27 -32.56
CA GLU A 179 16.35 12.03 -33.35
C GLU A 179 17.09 10.90 -32.61
N GLU A 180 18.17 11.21 -31.89
CA GLU A 180 18.90 10.22 -31.08
C GLU A 180 18.07 9.73 -29.88
N ASP A 181 17.40 10.64 -29.16
CA ASP A 181 16.57 10.28 -28.00
C ASP A 181 15.25 9.59 -28.40
N ARG A 182 14.79 9.69 -29.65
CA ARG A 182 13.57 8.97 -30.07
C ARG A 182 13.77 7.47 -30.29
N SER A 183 15.01 6.97 -30.35
CA SER A 183 15.32 5.63 -30.88
C SER A 183 16.01 4.66 -29.92
N ARG A 184 15.98 4.87 -28.60
CA ARG A 184 16.54 3.88 -27.66
C ARG A 184 15.62 2.65 -27.53
N ARG A 185 15.94 1.59 -28.29
CA ARG A 185 15.29 0.27 -28.20
C ARG A 185 15.37 -0.27 -26.78
N THR A 186 14.21 -0.58 -26.20
CA THR A 186 14.15 -1.39 -24.98
C THR A 186 14.68 -2.80 -25.25
N SER A 187 15.16 -3.48 -24.20
CA SER A 187 15.64 -4.88 -24.25
C SER A 187 14.59 -5.87 -24.79
N SER A 188 13.31 -5.50 -24.75
CA SER A 188 12.15 -6.23 -25.27
C SER A 188 11.71 -5.81 -26.68
N GLY A 189 12.47 -4.94 -27.37
CA GLY A 189 12.24 -4.60 -28.78
C GLY A 189 11.15 -3.57 -29.06
N VAL A 190 10.62 -2.88 -28.04
CA VAL A 190 9.64 -1.79 -28.20
C VAL A 190 10.39 -0.46 -28.33
N GLU A 191 10.14 0.28 -29.42
CA GLU A 191 10.57 1.67 -29.60
C GLU A 191 9.64 2.58 -28.79
N ILE A 192 10.12 3.08 -27.66
CA ILE A 192 9.39 4.01 -26.78
C ILE A 192 10.15 5.33 -26.83
N GLY A 193 9.46 6.44 -27.10
CA GLY A 193 10.09 7.77 -27.09
C GLY A 193 10.79 8.05 -25.75
N ASP A 194 12.06 8.44 -25.80
CA ASP A 194 12.87 8.70 -24.61
C ASP A 194 12.75 10.15 -24.12
N THR A 195 13.28 10.41 -22.93
CA THR A 195 13.34 11.75 -22.34
C THR A 195 14.55 12.52 -22.84
N PRO A 196 14.44 13.85 -23.09
CA PRO A 196 15.58 14.67 -23.46
C PRO A 196 16.70 14.64 -22.41
N ASP A 197 17.96 14.62 -22.86
CA ASP A 197 19.14 14.79 -21.99
C ASP A 197 19.18 16.21 -21.38
N PRO A 198 19.28 16.35 -20.03
CA PRO A 198 19.32 17.66 -19.38
C PRO A 198 20.65 18.43 -19.52
N LYS A 199 21.61 17.93 -20.31
CA LYS A 199 22.98 18.48 -20.49
C LYS A 199 23.05 19.99 -20.66
N TYR A 200 22.10 20.63 -21.34
CA TYR A 200 22.13 22.09 -21.53
C TYR A 200 21.97 22.87 -20.22
N ILE A 201 21.25 22.30 -19.25
CA ILE A 201 21.07 22.90 -17.93
C ILE A 201 22.06 22.30 -16.93
N THR A 202 22.19 20.97 -16.87
CA THR A 202 23.00 20.29 -15.85
C THR A 202 24.51 20.35 -16.13
N SER A 203 24.92 20.53 -17.38
CA SER A 203 26.34 20.53 -17.78
C SER A 203 26.79 21.87 -18.36
N LEU A 204 26.10 22.39 -19.38
CA LEU A 204 26.47 23.65 -20.05
C LEU A 204 26.27 24.85 -19.14
N LEU A 205 25.04 25.09 -18.67
CA LEU A 205 24.76 26.26 -17.83
C LEU A 205 25.55 26.20 -16.52
N THR A 206 25.62 25.05 -15.85
CA THR A 206 26.45 24.89 -14.65
C THR A 206 27.93 25.12 -14.93
N GLY A 207 28.45 24.70 -16.09
CA GLY A 207 29.81 24.99 -16.54
C GLY A 207 30.06 26.49 -16.73
N ILE A 208 29.11 27.20 -17.36
CA ILE A 208 29.15 28.67 -17.52
C ILE A 208 29.18 29.35 -16.14
N LEU A 209 28.29 28.95 -15.23
CA LEU A 209 28.18 29.54 -13.89
C LEU A 209 29.45 29.33 -13.05
N ARG A 210 30.18 28.22 -13.26
CA ARG A 210 31.48 27.98 -12.62
C ARG A 210 32.60 28.89 -13.13
N GLY A 211 32.45 29.44 -14.33
CA GLY A 211 33.41 30.40 -14.90
C GLY A 211 33.21 31.84 -14.43
N LEU A 212 32.15 32.11 -13.63
CA LEU A 212 31.87 33.43 -13.09
C LEU A 212 32.82 33.78 -11.93
N GLU A 213 32.84 35.06 -11.56
CA GLU A 213 33.56 35.54 -10.38
C GLU A 213 33.02 34.84 -9.12
N GLU A 214 33.94 34.28 -8.32
CA GLU A 214 33.64 33.42 -7.15
C GLU A 214 32.80 32.18 -7.51
N GLY A 215 32.84 31.73 -8.77
CA GLY A 215 32.17 30.54 -9.25
C GLY A 215 32.85 29.25 -8.77
N GLU A 216 32.21 28.52 -7.86
CA GLU A 216 32.73 27.23 -7.36
C GLU A 216 31.64 26.16 -7.19
N PRO A 217 31.99 24.86 -7.19
CA PRO A 217 31.03 23.80 -6.86
C PRO A 217 30.47 23.99 -5.45
N ALA A 218 29.15 24.09 -5.33
CA ALA A 218 28.50 24.23 -4.02
C ALA A 218 28.33 22.86 -3.35
N ASP A 219 28.73 22.75 -2.08
CA ASP A 219 28.39 21.60 -1.25
C ASP A 219 26.99 21.77 -0.67
N VAL A 220 26.02 21.09 -1.28
CA VAL A 220 24.61 21.15 -0.91
C VAL A 220 24.14 19.82 -0.35
N GLU A 221 23.31 19.87 0.68
CA GLU A 221 22.70 18.67 1.27
C GLU A 221 21.70 18.06 0.27
N ARG A 222 21.97 16.81 -0.13
CA ARG A 222 21.18 16.10 -1.15
C ARG A 222 20.20 15.13 -0.52
N ILE A 223 18.99 15.10 -1.06
CA ILE A 223 17.97 14.11 -0.71
C ILE A 223 17.99 12.95 -1.69
N THR A 224 17.79 11.74 -1.16
CA THR A 224 17.57 10.55 -1.98
C THR A 224 16.07 10.30 -2.12
N LYS A 225 15.59 10.11 -3.35
CA LYS A 225 14.20 9.76 -3.62
C LYS A 225 14.09 8.46 -4.40
N HIS A 226 13.16 7.63 -3.95
CA HIS A 226 12.64 6.52 -4.72
C HIS A 226 11.63 7.09 -5.72
N VAL A 227 12.08 7.35 -6.94
CA VAL A 227 11.27 7.91 -8.01
C VAL A 227 10.24 6.87 -8.42
N ARG A 228 8.97 7.29 -8.39
CA ARG A 228 7.85 6.51 -8.88
C ARG A 228 7.36 7.21 -10.13
N ASP A 229 8.00 6.86 -11.23
CA ASP A 229 7.67 7.19 -12.61
C ASP A 229 7.28 5.89 -13.32
N GLU A 230 6.42 5.99 -14.33
CA GLU A 230 5.94 4.86 -15.11
C GLU A 230 5.95 5.30 -16.57
N ALA A 231 6.48 4.47 -17.48
CA ALA A 231 6.46 4.70 -18.91
C ALA A 231 5.39 3.78 -19.52
N ILE A 232 4.16 4.29 -19.63
CA ILE A 232 3.00 3.50 -20.06
C ILE A 232 2.61 3.94 -21.47
N CYS A 233 2.59 3.02 -22.41
CA CYS A 233 2.17 3.30 -23.78
C CYS A 233 1.30 2.16 -24.33
N ARG A 234 0.29 2.54 -25.13
CA ARG A 234 -0.42 1.61 -26.01
C ARG A 234 -0.12 1.97 -27.47
N GLY A 235 0.71 1.16 -28.13
CA GLY A 235 1.03 1.35 -29.56
C GLY A 235 2.29 2.18 -29.79
N LYS A 236 2.25 3.13 -30.73
CA LYS A 236 3.41 3.92 -31.19
C LYS A 236 3.43 5.36 -30.65
N GLU A 237 2.51 5.71 -29.76
CA GLU A 237 2.42 7.08 -29.23
C GLU A 237 3.46 7.36 -28.14
N ALA A 238 3.67 8.63 -27.81
CA ALA A 238 4.54 9.01 -26.71
C ALA A 238 3.97 8.44 -25.39
N PRO A 239 4.80 7.80 -24.54
CA PRO A 239 4.33 7.18 -23.31
C PRO A 239 3.76 8.22 -22.36
N TRP A 240 2.72 7.86 -21.63
CA TRP A 240 2.36 8.57 -20.42
C TRP A 240 3.52 8.49 -19.43
N ARG A 241 3.89 9.66 -18.88
CA ARG A 241 4.92 9.84 -17.86
C ARG A 241 4.38 10.70 -16.75
N ARG A 242 4.95 10.58 -15.55
CA ARG A 242 4.52 11.41 -14.43
C ARG A 242 4.93 12.87 -14.64
N SER A 243 4.03 13.82 -14.34
CA SER A 243 4.28 15.27 -14.44
C SER A 243 5.64 15.69 -13.84
N GLY A 244 6.48 16.26 -14.70
CA GLY A 244 7.77 16.81 -14.33
C GLY A 244 7.65 18.02 -13.40
N ALA A 245 6.67 18.90 -13.65
CA ALA A 245 6.39 20.05 -12.79
C ALA A 245 6.06 19.64 -11.36
N TRP A 246 5.26 18.57 -11.19
CA TRP A 246 4.98 18.00 -9.87
C TRP A 246 6.25 17.47 -9.19
N HIS A 247 7.17 16.87 -9.95
CA HIS A 247 8.45 16.38 -9.42
C HIS A 247 9.37 17.51 -8.97
N VAL A 248 9.52 18.56 -9.78
CA VAL A 248 10.29 19.76 -9.43
C VAL A 248 9.71 20.42 -8.17
N LEU A 249 8.39 20.63 -8.09
CA LEU A 249 7.74 21.18 -6.89
C LEU A 249 7.99 20.31 -5.65
N LYS A 250 7.87 18.97 -5.77
CA LYS A 250 8.16 18.05 -4.66
C LYS A 250 9.60 18.16 -4.16
N ILE A 251 10.57 18.32 -5.06
CA ILE A 251 11.99 18.43 -4.69
C ILE A 251 12.22 19.79 -4.06
N ALA A 252 11.83 20.87 -4.74
CA ALA A 252 12.01 22.24 -4.27
C ALA A 252 11.39 22.49 -2.89
N ILE A 253 10.16 22.01 -2.65
CA ILE A 253 9.52 22.12 -1.33
C ILE A 253 10.27 21.30 -0.28
N GLN A 254 10.71 20.07 -0.61
CA GLN A 254 11.39 19.21 0.36
C GLN A 254 12.76 19.73 0.75
N THR A 255 13.61 20.06 -0.22
CA THR A 255 14.97 20.53 0.03
C THR A 255 14.97 21.87 0.74
N THR A 256 14.00 22.74 0.45
CA THR A 256 13.80 24.00 1.18
C THR A 256 13.40 23.77 2.63
N LEU A 257 12.43 22.90 2.90
CA LEU A 257 11.99 22.66 4.28
C LEU A 257 13.05 21.90 5.09
N MET A 258 13.87 21.07 4.44
CA MET A 258 14.93 20.30 5.09
C MET A 258 15.98 21.19 5.77
N GLN A 259 16.28 22.36 5.19
CA GLN A 259 17.23 23.34 5.77
C GLN A 259 16.89 23.76 7.21
N HIS A 260 15.61 23.66 7.59
CA HIS A 260 15.12 23.98 8.93
C HIS A 260 14.54 22.77 9.68
N ASP A 261 14.38 21.63 9.01
CA ASP A 261 13.82 20.39 9.54
C ASP A 261 14.46 19.17 8.83
N PRO A 262 15.65 18.73 9.28
CA PRO A 262 16.34 17.57 8.72
C PRO A 262 15.53 16.27 8.82
N SER A 263 14.57 16.18 9.75
CA SER A 263 13.73 14.99 9.94
C SER A 263 12.60 14.85 8.89
N HIS A 264 12.42 15.90 8.07
CA HIS A 264 11.39 16.02 7.03
C HIS A 264 9.96 15.91 7.55
N VAL A 265 9.72 16.17 8.83
CA VAL A 265 8.39 16.09 9.46
C VAL A 265 7.43 17.08 8.82
N TRP A 266 7.85 18.33 8.59
CA TRP A 266 7.03 19.34 7.95
C TRP A 266 6.68 19.00 6.52
N TYR A 267 7.66 18.53 5.75
CA TYR A 267 7.44 18.08 4.38
C TYR A 267 6.44 16.91 4.31
N LYS A 268 6.64 15.88 5.14
CA LYS A 268 5.77 14.70 5.15
C LYS A 268 4.35 15.06 5.63
N SER A 269 4.24 15.94 6.63
CA SER A 269 2.96 16.46 7.14
C SER A 269 2.20 17.23 6.07
N PHE A 270 2.88 18.15 5.37
CA PHE A 270 2.29 18.87 4.24
C PHE A 270 1.89 17.91 3.12
N MET A 271 2.69 16.89 2.82
CA MET A 271 2.31 15.89 1.81
C MET A 271 1.05 15.12 2.20
N ALA A 272 0.87 14.76 3.46
CA ALA A 272 -0.38 14.13 3.93
C ALA A 272 -1.56 15.10 3.82
N TYR A 273 -1.39 16.35 4.25
CA TYR A 273 -2.39 17.41 4.14
C TYR A 273 -2.80 17.66 2.67
N LEU A 274 -1.83 17.77 1.75
CA LEU A 274 -2.08 17.97 0.32
C LEU A 274 -2.92 16.82 -0.27
N HIS A 275 -2.67 15.57 0.13
CA HIS A 275 -3.50 14.45 -0.34
C HIS A 275 -4.94 14.59 0.19
N ALA A 276 -5.13 14.93 1.47
CA ALA A 276 -6.46 15.18 2.01
C ALA A 276 -7.15 16.38 1.34
N PHE A 277 -6.40 17.43 1.00
CA PHE A 277 -6.89 18.62 0.32
C PHE A 277 -7.45 18.27 -1.06
N VAL A 278 -6.67 17.53 -1.87
CA VAL A 278 -7.11 17.07 -3.19
C VAL A 278 -8.28 16.08 -3.09
N LEU A 279 -8.32 15.24 -2.06
CA LEU A 279 -9.47 14.36 -1.78
C LEU A 279 -10.74 15.16 -1.47
N ASN A 280 -10.66 16.22 -0.67
CA ASN A 280 -11.81 17.09 -0.43
C ASN A 280 -12.28 17.79 -1.71
N LEU A 281 -11.35 18.30 -2.54
CA LEU A 281 -11.71 18.85 -3.85
C LEU A 281 -12.45 17.84 -4.73
N ALA A 282 -12.04 16.56 -4.68
CA ALA A 282 -12.70 15.47 -5.41
C ALA A 282 -14.10 15.16 -4.88
N LEU A 283 -14.31 15.29 -3.57
CA LEU A 283 -15.62 15.10 -2.91
C LEU A 283 -16.54 16.31 -3.05
N ASP A 284 -16.01 17.49 -3.37
CA ASP A 284 -16.75 18.73 -3.63
C ASP A 284 -17.25 18.84 -5.09
N LEU A 285 -16.83 17.93 -5.97
CA LEU A 285 -17.36 17.87 -7.33
C LEU A 285 -18.86 17.59 -7.32
N LYS A 286 -19.58 18.23 -8.25
CA LYS A 286 -21.02 18.01 -8.44
C LYS A 286 -21.30 16.55 -8.84
N HIS A 287 -22.54 16.10 -8.61
CA HIS A 287 -22.91 14.69 -8.82
C HIS A 287 -22.75 14.22 -10.28
N ASP A 288 -22.99 15.10 -11.26
CA ASP A 288 -22.78 14.86 -12.69
C ASP A 288 -21.30 14.73 -13.08
N GLN A 289 -20.40 15.25 -12.25
CA GLN A 289 -18.95 15.27 -12.44
C GLN A 289 -18.23 14.35 -11.44
N SER A 290 -18.96 13.45 -10.79
CA SER A 290 -18.43 12.66 -9.70
C SER A 290 -17.40 11.64 -10.17
N LEU A 291 -16.28 11.55 -9.44
CA LEU A 291 -15.24 10.57 -9.72
C LEU A 291 -15.71 9.16 -9.32
N GLY A 292 -15.19 8.14 -10.01
CA GLY A 292 -15.45 6.73 -9.71
C GLY A 292 -15.11 6.34 -8.27
N SER A 293 -15.86 5.39 -7.72
CA SER A 293 -15.69 4.90 -6.34
C SER A 293 -14.31 4.26 -6.12
N ASP A 294 -13.75 3.63 -7.14
CA ASP A 294 -12.40 3.06 -7.17
C ASP A 294 -11.32 4.14 -6.96
N ILE A 295 -11.47 5.30 -7.62
CA ILE A 295 -10.54 6.43 -7.50
C ILE A 295 -10.62 7.04 -6.11
N LEU A 296 -11.84 7.33 -5.62
CA LEU A 296 -12.03 7.88 -4.28
C LEU A 296 -11.47 6.92 -3.21
N GLN A 297 -11.66 5.61 -3.38
CA GLN A 297 -11.09 4.60 -2.49
C GLN A 297 -9.56 4.60 -2.54
N ASN A 298 -8.96 4.65 -3.74
CA ASN A 298 -7.50 4.75 -3.89
C ASN A 298 -6.95 6.01 -3.19
N MET A 299 -7.61 7.15 -3.39
CA MET A 299 -7.23 8.41 -2.78
C MET A 299 -7.30 8.35 -1.25
N ARG A 300 -8.42 7.85 -0.72
CA ARG A 300 -8.64 7.67 0.73
C ARG A 300 -7.57 6.77 1.34
N VAL A 301 -7.33 5.60 0.76
CA VAL A 301 -6.32 4.65 1.25
C VAL A 301 -4.92 5.27 1.22
N LYS A 302 -4.57 6.02 0.18
CA LYS A 302 -3.27 6.68 0.08
C LYS A 302 -3.10 7.78 1.13
N ALA A 303 -4.11 8.61 1.34
CA ALA A 303 -4.10 9.66 2.37
C ALA A 303 -4.01 9.04 3.78
N GLY A 304 -4.86 8.05 4.09
CA GLY A 304 -4.86 7.35 5.37
C GLY A 304 -3.54 6.62 5.66
N ARG A 305 -2.95 5.93 4.67
CA ARG A 305 -1.64 5.27 4.82
C ARG A 305 -0.52 6.28 5.11
N ARG A 306 -0.55 7.47 4.50
CA ARG A 306 0.44 8.53 4.81
C ARG A 306 0.32 9.02 6.23
N LEU A 307 -0.91 9.24 6.70
CA LEU A 307 -1.15 9.60 8.10
C LEU A 307 -0.68 8.49 9.06
N ALA A 308 -1.02 7.22 8.78
CA ALA A 308 -0.58 6.10 9.61
C ALA A 308 0.95 6.01 9.74
N LYS A 309 1.68 6.21 8.63
CA LYS A 309 3.16 6.25 8.65
C LYS A 309 3.72 7.40 9.48
N LEU A 310 3.05 8.55 9.46
CA LEU A 310 3.46 9.70 10.25
C LEU A 310 3.13 9.53 11.75
N LEU A 311 2.01 8.88 12.07
CA LEU A 311 1.64 8.58 13.46
C LEU A 311 2.61 7.58 14.11
N GLN A 312 3.12 6.62 13.33
CA GLN A 312 4.18 5.70 13.78
C GLN A 312 5.47 6.43 14.20
N SER A 313 5.76 7.60 13.62
CA SER A 313 6.91 8.41 14.01
C SER A 313 6.62 9.42 15.13
N HIS A 314 5.40 9.45 15.69
CA HIS A 314 4.97 10.36 16.77
C HIS A 314 5.19 11.87 16.51
N THR A 315 5.22 12.30 15.24
CA THR A 315 5.64 13.64 14.83
C THR A 315 4.55 14.44 14.13
N VAL A 316 3.26 14.12 14.32
CA VAL A 316 2.15 14.73 13.56
C VAL A 316 1.48 15.82 14.37
N ASN A 317 1.35 17.00 13.78
CA ASN A 317 0.51 18.06 14.31
C ASN A 317 -0.98 17.69 14.26
N ASP A 318 -1.71 17.99 15.34
CA ASP A 318 -3.13 17.63 15.49
C ASP A 318 -3.99 18.14 14.33
N PHE A 319 -3.77 19.37 13.87
CA PHE A 319 -4.55 19.93 12.74
C PHE A 319 -4.38 19.13 11.44
N VAL A 320 -3.19 18.55 11.20
CA VAL A 320 -2.95 17.69 10.02
C VAL A 320 -3.64 16.36 10.19
N ARG A 321 -3.54 15.76 11.39
CA ARG A 321 -4.21 14.52 11.72
C ARG A 321 -5.72 14.66 11.51
N ASP A 322 -6.31 15.69 12.11
CA ASP A 322 -7.76 15.88 12.12
C ASP A 322 -8.29 16.21 10.72
N TYR A 323 -7.56 17.02 9.96
CA TYR A 323 -7.92 17.32 8.56
C TYR A 323 -7.88 16.07 7.67
N VAL A 324 -6.83 15.24 7.79
CA VAL A 324 -6.70 14.02 6.98
C VAL A 324 -7.74 12.98 7.39
N LEU A 325 -8.00 12.80 8.68
CA LEU A 325 -9.06 11.91 9.17
C LEU A 325 -10.42 12.38 8.67
N GLY A 326 -10.74 13.67 8.80
CA GLY A 326 -12.00 14.24 8.31
C GLY A 326 -12.23 14.02 6.82
N ALA A 327 -11.19 14.21 5.99
CA ALA A 327 -11.26 13.91 4.55
C ALA A 327 -11.49 12.41 4.27
N CYS A 328 -10.82 11.53 5.04
CA CYS A 328 -10.99 10.08 4.90
C CYS A 328 -12.39 9.63 5.31
N ASP A 329 -12.93 10.19 6.40
CA ASP A 329 -14.26 9.88 6.91
C ASP A 329 -15.35 10.35 5.93
N ARG A 330 -15.18 11.54 5.37
CA ARG A 330 -16.06 12.06 4.32
C ARG A 330 -16.05 11.17 3.07
N ALA A 331 -14.88 10.70 2.64
CA ALA A 331 -14.77 9.76 1.54
C ALA A 331 -15.42 8.40 1.86
N GLN A 332 -15.23 7.88 3.08
CA GLN A 332 -15.87 6.64 3.53
C GLN A 332 -17.40 6.77 3.52
N ARG A 333 -17.96 7.89 4.01
CA ARG A 333 -19.41 8.14 3.97
C ARG A 333 -19.94 8.18 2.55
N GLU A 334 -19.25 8.86 1.63
CA GLU A 334 -19.68 8.91 0.23
C GLU A 334 -19.60 7.54 -0.45
N LEU A 335 -18.54 6.78 -0.21
CA LEU A 335 -18.40 5.42 -0.74
C LEU A 335 -19.46 4.47 -0.17
N GLN A 336 -19.75 4.58 1.13
CA GLN A 336 -20.79 3.81 1.80
C GLN A 336 -22.18 4.17 1.25
N ARG A 337 -22.47 5.46 1.05
CA ARG A 337 -23.73 5.92 0.43
C ARG A 337 -23.92 5.35 -0.97
N ARG A 338 -22.86 5.35 -1.80
CA ARG A 338 -22.91 4.73 -3.14
C ARG A 338 -23.11 3.23 -3.06
N TRP A 339 -22.46 2.57 -2.11
CA TRP A 339 -22.59 1.14 -1.89
C TRP A 339 -23.99 0.77 -1.44
N GLU A 340 -24.59 1.51 -0.51
CA GLU A 340 -25.99 1.37 -0.10
C GLU A 340 -26.94 1.61 -1.27
N GLY A 341 -26.66 2.60 -2.12
CA GLY A 341 -27.40 2.82 -3.36
C GLY A 341 -27.32 1.60 -4.29
N ILE A 342 -26.13 1.05 -4.52
CA ILE A 342 -25.94 -0.18 -5.31
C ILE A 342 -26.66 -1.37 -4.67
N GLN A 343 -26.64 -1.48 -3.34
CA GLN A 343 -27.33 -2.54 -2.61
C GLN A 343 -28.85 -2.39 -2.64
N ALA A 344 -29.37 -1.17 -2.71
CA ALA A 344 -30.78 -0.85 -2.79
C ALA A 344 -31.35 -1.01 -4.21
N LEU A 345 -30.49 -1.08 -5.24
CA LEU A 345 -30.87 -1.39 -6.62
C LEU A 345 -31.25 -2.88 -6.83
N ASP A 346 -31.78 -3.54 -5.80
CA ASP A 346 -32.25 -4.92 -5.74
C ASP A 346 -32.24 -5.70 -7.09
N ILE A 347 -31.14 -6.42 -7.31
CA ILE A 347 -31.00 -7.71 -8.01
C ILE A 347 -32.12 -8.06 -9.01
N THR A 348 -32.07 -7.45 -10.20
CA THR A 348 -32.08 -8.27 -11.42
C THR A 348 -30.61 -8.49 -11.75
N PRO A 349 -30.09 -9.72 -11.82
CA PRO A 349 -28.66 -9.95 -12.01
C PRO A 349 -28.18 -9.23 -13.28
N PRO A 350 -26.96 -8.66 -13.29
CA PRO A 350 -26.31 -8.09 -14.47
C PRO A 350 -25.90 -9.20 -15.47
N SER A 351 -26.88 -10.00 -15.88
CA SER A 351 -26.95 -10.76 -17.12
C SER A 351 -27.28 -9.87 -18.31
N VAL A 352 -27.41 -8.55 -18.09
CA VAL A 352 -27.55 -7.53 -19.12
C VAL A 352 -26.32 -6.64 -19.03
N VAL A 353 -25.17 -7.21 -19.42
CA VAL A 353 -24.18 -6.47 -20.21
C VAL A 353 -24.94 -5.88 -21.41
N GLU A 354 -24.47 -4.77 -21.97
CA GLU A 354 -25.13 -3.93 -22.99
C GLU A 354 -25.61 -4.64 -24.28
N GLU A 355 -25.46 -5.95 -24.39
CA GLU A 355 -26.23 -6.83 -25.28
C GLU A 355 -27.10 -7.77 -24.43
N PRO A 356 -28.42 -7.51 -24.29
CA PRO A 356 -29.30 -8.44 -23.59
C PRO A 356 -29.21 -9.80 -24.27
N TRP A 357 -29.13 -10.88 -23.48
CA TRP A 357 -29.43 -12.23 -23.95
C TRP A 357 -30.68 -12.12 -24.83
N ALA A 358 -30.51 -12.32 -26.14
CA ALA A 358 -31.55 -12.19 -27.15
C ALA A 358 -31.88 -13.59 -27.65
N PRO A 359 -32.74 -14.36 -26.96
CA PRO A 359 -33.02 -15.74 -27.35
C PRO A 359 -33.75 -15.78 -28.70
N MET A 360 -34.35 -14.66 -29.12
CA MET A 360 -34.98 -14.50 -30.43
C MET A 360 -33.98 -14.21 -31.56
N ALA A 361 -32.72 -13.89 -31.23
CA ALA A 361 -31.63 -13.78 -32.19
C ALA A 361 -30.93 -15.14 -32.42
N LEU A 362 -31.14 -16.13 -31.54
CA LEU A 362 -30.69 -17.50 -31.76
C LEU A 362 -31.46 -18.07 -32.94
N GLN A 363 -30.74 -18.47 -33.98
CA GLN A 363 -31.29 -19.23 -35.08
C GLN A 363 -31.02 -20.69 -34.78
N VAL A 364 -31.83 -21.28 -33.89
CA VAL A 364 -31.60 -22.63 -33.37
C VAL A 364 -31.36 -23.64 -34.48
N GLU A 365 -32.09 -23.56 -35.61
CA GLU A 365 -31.83 -24.44 -36.75
C GLU A 365 -30.45 -24.24 -37.39
N LEU A 366 -29.87 -23.04 -37.39
CA LEU A 366 -28.54 -22.77 -37.94
C LEU A 366 -27.43 -23.00 -36.91
N ASP A 367 -27.67 -22.63 -35.66
CA ASP A 367 -26.72 -22.68 -34.55
C ASP A 367 -26.53 -24.10 -33.99
N THR A 368 -27.46 -25.02 -34.26
CA THR A 368 -27.34 -26.45 -33.92
C THR A 368 -26.81 -27.31 -35.07
N ILE A 369 -26.65 -26.76 -36.28
CA ILE A 369 -26.05 -27.47 -37.41
C ILE A 369 -24.53 -27.30 -37.37
N MET A 370 -23.85 -28.30 -36.82
CA MET A 370 -22.40 -28.41 -36.92
C MET A 370 -22.02 -28.87 -38.34
N ARG A 371 -21.60 -27.93 -39.20
CA ARG A 371 -21.15 -28.25 -40.56
C ARG A 371 -19.71 -28.80 -40.54
N LEU A 372 -19.59 -30.12 -40.50
CA LEU A 372 -18.31 -30.82 -40.63
C LEU A 372 -17.85 -30.89 -42.10
N ASN A 373 -17.59 -29.71 -42.70
CA ASN A 373 -17.32 -29.56 -44.13
C ASN A 373 -16.16 -30.43 -44.64
N ASN A 374 -15.20 -30.76 -43.77
CA ASN A 374 -14.03 -31.55 -44.12
C ASN A 374 -14.14 -33.04 -43.73
N SER A 375 -15.18 -33.42 -42.98
CA SER A 375 -15.36 -34.78 -42.47
C SER A 375 -16.34 -35.60 -43.31
N PHE A 376 -16.95 -34.99 -44.34
CA PHE A 376 -17.94 -35.66 -45.19
C PHE A 376 -17.41 -36.95 -45.80
N MET A 377 -16.22 -36.92 -46.41
CA MET A 377 -15.56 -38.11 -46.98
C MET A 377 -15.20 -39.16 -45.93
N TYR A 378 -14.71 -38.73 -44.76
CA TYR A 378 -14.37 -39.66 -43.67
C TYR A 378 -15.61 -40.38 -43.14
N ILE A 379 -16.69 -39.64 -42.88
CA ILE A 379 -17.95 -40.18 -42.35
C ILE A 379 -18.63 -41.09 -43.38
N THR A 380 -18.67 -40.69 -44.67
CA THR A 380 -19.21 -41.57 -45.73
C THR A 380 -18.37 -42.82 -45.94
N THR A 381 -17.05 -42.73 -45.80
CA THR A 381 -16.17 -43.92 -45.87
C THR A 381 -16.36 -44.84 -44.67
N ALA A 382 -16.49 -44.30 -43.46
CA ALA A 382 -16.69 -45.07 -42.23
C ALA A 382 -18.08 -45.71 -42.12
N LEU A 383 -19.11 -45.05 -42.68
CA LEU A 383 -20.49 -45.56 -42.73
C LEU A 383 -20.76 -46.41 -43.99
N SER A 384 -19.79 -46.53 -44.90
CA SER A 384 -19.92 -47.39 -46.07
C SER A 384 -20.08 -48.85 -45.65
N PRO A 385 -20.96 -49.63 -46.31
CA PRO A 385 -21.04 -51.09 -46.09
C PRO A 385 -19.71 -51.80 -46.33
N ASP A 386 -18.86 -51.21 -47.17
CA ASP A 386 -17.53 -51.73 -47.54
C ASP A 386 -16.41 -51.22 -46.62
N ALA A 387 -16.75 -50.48 -45.55
CA ALA A 387 -15.77 -50.02 -44.58
C ALA A 387 -15.11 -51.24 -43.92
N PRO A 388 -13.76 -51.29 -43.83
CA PRO A 388 -13.07 -52.42 -43.21
C PRO A 388 -13.49 -52.52 -41.74
N GLN A 389 -14.35 -53.48 -41.44
CA GLN A 389 -14.68 -53.86 -40.07
C GLN A 389 -13.43 -54.49 -39.47
N PRO A 390 -12.86 -53.92 -38.38
CA PRO A 390 -11.73 -54.55 -37.70
C PRO A 390 -12.19 -55.93 -37.23
N THR A 391 -11.67 -56.98 -37.86
CA THR A 391 -12.13 -58.36 -37.62
C THR A 391 -11.61 -58.93 -36.31
N ASP A 392 -10.66 -58.22 -35.67
CA ASP A 392 -10.09 -58.53 -34.38
C ASP A 392 -10.03 -57.25 -33.52
N LEU A 393 -11.15 -56.89 -32.90
CA LEU A 393 -11.10 -55.95 -31.78
C LEU A 393 -10.65 -56.74 -30.53
N PRO A 394 -9.53 -56.37 -29.88
CA PRO A 394 -9.16 -56.99 -28.62
C PRO A 394 -10.30 -56.81 -27.61
N ALA A 395 -10.57 -57.84 -26.82
CA ALA A 395 -11.58 -57.79 -25.77
C ALA A 395 -11.28 -56.59 -24.84
N PHE A 396 -12.27 -55.72 -24.63
CA PHE A 396 -12.13 -54.58 -23.73
C PHE A 396 -11.92 -55.08 -22.29
N THR A 397 -10.69 -55.01 -21.81
CA THR A 397 -10.34 -55.21 -20.41
C THR A 397 -10.07 -53.85 -19.78
N PRO A 398 -11.02 -53.25 -19.04
CA PRO A 398 -10.79 -51.98 -18.38
C PRO A 398 -9.69 -52.12 -17.31
N SER A 399 -8.65 -51.30 -17.42
CA SER A 399 -7.57 -51.16 -16.41
C SER A 399 -7.95 -50.23 -15.26
N GLU A 400 -9.12 -49.59 -15.33
CA GLU A 400 -9.51 -48.52 -14.42
C GLU A 400 -9.90 -49.03 -13.04
N GLN A 401 -9.52 -48.26 -12.02
CA GLN A 401 -9.91 -48.55 -10.64
C GLN A 401 -11.35 -48.12 -10.37
N PRO A 402 -12.04 -48.76 -9.39
CA PRO A 402 -13.36 -48.33 -8.97
C PRO A 402 -13.37 -46.87 -8.49
N ARG A 403 -14.41 -46.13 -8.89
CA ARG A 403 -14.63 -44.73 -8.49
C ARG A 403 -14.67 -44.59 -6.98
N LEU A 404 -14.02 -43.56 -6.44
CA LEU A 404 -14.08 -43.25 -5.01
C LEU A 404 -15.48 -42.79 -4.59
N ARG A 405 -16.31 -42.35 -5.55
CA ARG A 405 -17.74 -42.05 -5.33
C ARG A 405 -18.52 -43.22 -4.73
N ASP A 406 -18.18 -44.45 -5.09
CA ASP A 406 -19.01 -45.62 -4.78
C ASP A 406 -18.71 -46.23 -3.39
N VAL A 407 -17.85 -45.57 -2.59
CA VAL A 407 -17.58 -45.99 -1.20
C VAL A 407 -18.76 -45.66 -0.28
N ALA A 408 -19.04 -46.55 0.68
CA ALA A 408 -20.18 -46.42 1.58
C ALA A 408 -19.97 -45.36 2.69
N HIS A 409 -18.72 -45.12 3.07
CA HIS A 409 -18.35 -44.18 4.14
C HIS A 409 -17.14 -43.34 3.73
N PHE A 410 -17.17 -42.04 4.03
CA PHE A 410 -16.08 -41.11 3.71
C PHE A 410 -14.73 -41.55 4.31
N GLY A 411 -14.72 -42.16 5.49
CA GLY A 411 -13.50 -42.72 6.12
C GLY A 411 -12.81 -43.85 5.34
N GLN A 412 -13.48 -44.47 4.35
CA GLN A 412 -12.89 -45.48 3.46
C GLN A 412 -12.12 -44.86 2.28
N ALA A 413 -12.36 -43.58 2.00
CA ALA A 413 -11.56 -42.74 1.12
C ALA A 413 -10.40 -42.13 1.92
N THR A 414 -9.47 -42.99 2.38
CA THR A 414 -8.25 -42.56 3.07
C THR A 414 -7.48 -41.55 2.22
N ILE A 415 -6.80 -40.59 2.84
CA ILE A 415 -5.95 -39.59 2.15
C ILE A 415 -5.02 -40.25 1.12
N ALA A 416 -4.45 -41.42 1.43
CA ALA A 416 -3.62 -42.19 0.51
C ALA A 416 -4.33 -42.58 -0.80
N LYS A 417 -5.62 -42.94 -0.75
CA LYS A 417 -6.41 -43.30 -1.94
C LYS A 417 -6.82 -42.06 -2.75
N LEU A 418 -7.12 -40.96 -2.06
CA LEU A 418 -7.39 -39.67 -2.72
C LEU A 418 -6.12 -39.15 -3.41
N GLN A 419 -4.96 -39.28 -2.78
CA GLN A 419 -3.65 -38.92 -3.37
C GLN A 419 -3.29 -39.84 -4.55
N GLU A 420 -3.47 -41.15 -4.43
CA GLU A 420 -3.22 -42.09 -5.53
C GLU A 420 -4.16 -41.82 -6.72
N GLY A 421 -5.45 -41.58 -6.45
CA GLY A 421 -6.43 -41.21 -7.46
C GLY A 421 -6.10 -39.88 -8.13
N TYR A 422 -5.71 -38.87 -7.34
CA TYR A 422 -5.33 -37.55 -7.85
C TYR A 422 -4.07 -37.59 -8.72
N LEU A 423 -3.10 -38.45 -8.40
CA LEU A 423 -1.88 -38.62 -9.22
C LEU A 423 -2.16 -39.28 -10.57
N LYS A 424 -3.20 -40.13 -10.67
CA LYS A 424 -3.58 -40.81 -11.92
C LYS A 424 -4.55 -39.97 -12.75
N GLU A 425 -5.66 -39.54 -12.14
CA GLU A 425 -6.72 -38.79 -12.79
C GLU A 425 -7.24 -37.65 -11.89
N PRO A 426 -6.61 -36.46 -11.94
CA PRO A 426 -6.92 -35.34 -11.06
C PRO A 426 -8.39 -34.91 -11.09
N LEU A 427 -9.01 -34.82 -12.27
CA LEU A 427 -10.39 -34.35 -12.46
C LEU A 427 -11.42 -35.34 -11.90
N VAL A 428 -11.20 -36.63 -12.10
CA VAL A 428 -12.12 -37.68 -11.61
C VAL A 428 -12.02 -37.81 -10.09
N ALA A 429 -10.80 -37.74 -9.55
CA ALA A 429 -10.58 -37.72 -8.10
C ALA A 429 -11.23 -36.51 -7.43
N LEU A 430 -11.18 -35.33 -8.08
CA LEU A 430 -11.78 -34.10 -7.58
C LEU A 430 -13.31 -34.17 -7.57
N ALA A 431 -13.92 -34.62 -8.67
CA ALA A 431 -15.37 -34.80 -8.76
C ALA A 431 -15.89 -35.84 -7.76
N ASP A 432 -15.14 -36.94 -7.53
CA ASP A 432 -15.48 -37.93 -6.53
C ASP A 432 -15.34 -37.36 -5.09
N PHE A 433 -14.34 -36.51 -4.83
CA PHE A 433 -14.18 -35.81 -3.55
C PHE A 433 -15.33 -34.84 -3.27
N GLU A 434 -15.68 -33.99 -4.23
CA GLU A 434 -16.80 -33.05 -4.13
C GLU A 434 -18.12 -33.79 -3.85
N TRP A 435 -18.34 -34.91 -4.54
CA TRP A 435 -19.53 -35.73 -4.33
C TRP A 435 -19.57 -36.35 -2.93
N LEU A 436 -18.43 -36.81 -2.41
CA LEU A 436 -18.31 -37.36 -1.08
C LEU A 436 -18.55 -36.31 0.01
N VAL A 437 -18.07 -35.08 -0.19
CA VAL A 437 -18.29 -33.94 0.73
C VAL A 437 -19.77 -33.57 0.71
N ALA A 438 -20.35 -33.39 -0.47
CA ALA A 438 -21.76 -33.00 -0.66
C ALA A 438 -22.76 -34.01 -0.07
N ARG A 439 -22.44 -35.31 -0.03
CA ARG A 439 -23.33 -36.35 0.54
C ARG A 439 -23.47 -36.29 2.07
N GLY A 440 -22.79 -35.36 2.75
CA GLY A 440 -22.97 -35.13 4.19
C GLY A 440 -22.28 -36.15 5.09
N SER A 441 -21.38 -37.00 4.55
CA SER A 441 -20.64 -37.99 5.33
C SER A 441 -19.43 -37.40 6.09
N LEU A 442 -19.27 -36.07 6.05
CA LEU A 442 -18.12 -35.36 6.60
C LEU A 442 -18.05 -35.45 8.14
N ASP A 443 -19.20 -35.48 8.82
CA ASP A 443 -19.27 -35.58 10.29
C ASP A 443 -18.63 -36.88 10.84
N SER A 444 -18.51 -37.93 10.02
CA SER A 444 -17.85 -39.21 10.37
C SER A 444 -16.34 -39.27 10.09
N TRP A 445 -15.81 -38.32 9.30
CA TRP A 445 -14.41 -38.28 8.89
C TRP A 445 -13.52 -37.43 9.82
N LEU A 446 -14.14 -36.51 10.55
CA LEU A 446 -13.49 -35.51 11.40
C LEU A 446 -12.73 -36.08 12.62
N SER A 447 -12.72 -37.40 12.82
CA SER A 447 -11.92 -38.05 13.87
C SER A 447 -10.45 -38.28 13.50
N ASP A 448 -10.06 -38.13 12.22
CA ASP A 448 -8.70 -38.48 11.73
C ASP A 448 -8.15 -37.51 10.65
N VAL A 449 -8.13 -36.19 10.91
CA VAL A 449 -7.65 -35.20 9.92
C VAL A 449 -6.19 -34.78 10.16
N GLN A 450 -5.34 -35.00 9.14
CA GLN A 450 -4.09 -34.27 8.87
C GLN A 450 -4.25 -33.51 7.54
N GLU A 451 -3.56 -32.36 7.43
CA GLU A 451 -3.72 -31.34 6.39
C GLU A 451 -3.54 -31.85 4.95
N GLY A 452 -4.37 -31.33 4.04
CA GLY A 452 -4.26 -31.54 2.59
C GLY A 452 -4.43 -30.22 1.83
N ASP A 453 -3.67 -30.07 0.76
CA ASP A 453 -3.61 -28.86 -0.08
C ASP A 453 -4.56 -28.97 -1.27
N VAL A 454 -5.31 -27.91 -1.59
CA VAL A 454 -6.30 -27.88 -2.68
C VAL A 454 -5.74 -27.09 -3.87
N SER A 455 -5.70 -27.73 -5.04
CA SER A 455 -5.12 -27.16 -6.26
C SER A 455 -6.09 -26.24 -7.00
N ASP A 456 -5.71 -24.95 -7.12
CA ASP A 456 -6.48 -23.85 -7.74
C ASP A 456 -6.54 -23.94 -9.30
N GLY A 457 -5.72 -24.78 -9.92
CA GLY A 457 -5.51 -24.78 -11.38
C GLY A 457 -6.65 -25.38 -12.23
N TYR A 458 -7.42 -26.33 -11.68
CA TYR A 458 -8.39 -27.12 -12.46
C TYR A 458 -9.78 -26.50 -12.57
N TYR A 459 -10.09 -25.55 -11.69
CA TYR A 459 -11.35 -24.81 -11.69
C TYR A 459 -11.30 -23.56 -12.58
N ALA A 460 -10.13 -23.23 -13.14
CA ALA A 460 -9.96 -22.03 -13.96
C ALA A 460 -10.76 -22.13 -15.27
N GLY A 461 -11.61 -21.13 -15.53
CA GLY A 461 -12.35 -21.00 -16.79
C GLY A 461 -13.77 -21.58 -16.81
N ASN A 462 -14.21 -22.26 -15.74
CA ASN A 462 -15.60 -22.71 -15.60
C ASN A 462 -16.25 -22.16 -14.30
N PRO A 463 -17.13 -21.14 -14.39
CA PRO A 463 -17.79 -20.54 -13.23
C PRO A 463 -18.67 -21.49 -12.40
N GLU A 464 -19.21 -22.55 -12.99
CA GLU A 464 -20.02 -23.55 -12.28
C GLU A 464 -19.13 -24.43 -11.40
N GLU A 465 -18.04 -24.94 -11.95
CA GLU A 465 -17.03 -25.73 -11.21
C GLU A 465 -16.38 -24.89 -10.10
N GLN A 466 -16.11 -23.60 -10.35
CA GLN A 466 -15.65 -22.67 -9.30
C GLN A 466 -16.68 -22.51 -8.18
N SER A 467 -17.97 -22.51 -8.51
CA SER A 467 -19.04 -22.43 -7.52
C SER A 467 -19.12 -23.70 -6.67
N ILE A 468 -18.92 -24.87 -7.28
CA ILE A 468 -18.85 -26.18 -6.58
C ILE A 468 -17.63 -26.26 -5.66
N MET A 469 -16.46 -25.83 -6.14
CA MET A 469 -15.24 -25.74 -5.32
C MET A 469 -15.48 -24.90 -4.06
N VAL A 470 -16.03 -23.70 -4.24
CA VAL A 470 -16.29 -22.75 -3.15
C VAL A 470 -17.31 -23.31 -2.15
N LEU A 471 -18.33 -24.03 -2.62
CA LEU A 471 -19.27 -24.74 -1.74
C LEU A 471 -18.58 -25.85 -0.95
N THR A 472 -17.74 -26.64 -1.61
CA THR A 472 -16.99 -27.73 -0.99
C THR A 472 -16.06 -27.20 0.09
N MET A 473 -15.36 -26.09 -0.16
CA MET A 473 -14.53 -25.41 0.83
C MET A 473 -15.33 -24.91 2.04
N LEU A 474 -16.53 -24.36 1.81
CA LEU A 474 -17.41 -23.93 2.91
C LEU A 474 -17.93 -25.10 3.74
N GLU A 475 -18.25 -26.23 3.12
CA GLU A 475 -18.65 -27.44 3.85
C GLU A 475 -17.53 -27.95 4.76
N LEU A 476 -16.30 -27.96 4.26
CA LEU A 476 -15.11 -28.28 5.05
C LEU A 476 -14.92 -27.29 6.20
N TRP A 477 -15.09 -25.99 5.94
CA TRP A 477 -14.99 -24.95 6.97
C TRP A 477 -16.06 -25.10 8.07
N VAL A 478 -17.32 -25.39 7.71
CA VAL A 478 -18.39 -25.64 8.68
C VAL A 478 -18.08 -26.86 9.56
N ALA A 479 -17.55 -27.93 8.96
CA ALA A 479 -17.12 -29.11 9.71
C ALA A 479 -15.97 -28.80 10.69
N MET A 480 -14.99 -28.02 10.26
CA MET A 480 -13.91 -27.53 11.13
C MET A 480 -14.45 -26.64 12.26
N ASP A 481 -15.39 -25.76 11.98
CA ASP A 481 -16.03 -24.89 12.98
C ASP A 481 -16.80 -25.70 14.03
N LYS A 482 -17.55 -26.72 13.61
CA LYS A 482 -18.23 -27.67 14.53
C LYS A 482 -17.23 -28.37 15.45
N LEU A 483 -16.10 -28.86 14.92
CA LEU A 483 -15.04 -29.49 15.72
C LEU A 483 -14.46 -28.51 16.73
N ALA A 484 -14.09 -27.32 16.29
CA ALA A 484 -13.48 -26.31 17.13
C ALA A 484 -14.47 -25.80 18.20
N CYS A 485 -15.76 -25.68 17.88
CA CYS A 485 -16.83 -25.38 18.84
C CYS A 485 -17.10 -26.51 19.84
N THR A 486 -16.78 -27.76 19.48
CA THR A 486 -16.87 -28.92 20.39
C THR A 486 -15.67 -28.96 21.34
N ALA A 487 -14.46 -28.71 20.82
CA ALA A 487 -13.24 -28.62 21.62
C ALA A 487 -13.23 -27.38 22.54
N TYR A 488 -13.78 -26.26 22.07
CA TYR A 488 -13.82 -24.97 22.77
C TYR A 488 -15.24 -24.39 22.75
N PRO A 489 -16.08 -24.73 23.74
CA PRO A 489 -17.49 -24.30 23.80
C PRO A 489 -17.71 -22.78 23.77
N LEU A 490 -16.70 -21.99 24.18
CA LEU A 490 -16.74 -20.52 24.11
C LEU A 490 -16.89 -20.01 22.67
N MET A 491 -16.39 -20.75 21.66
CA MET A 491 -16.49 -20.33 20.26
C MET A 491 -17.92 -20.30 19.75
N LYS A 492 -18.83 -21.08 20.33
CA LYS A 492 -20.28 -21.05 20.01
C LYS A 492 -20.91 -19.68 20.27
N SER A 493 -20.28 -18.84 21.10
CA SER A 493 -20.74 -17.47 21.38
C SER A 493 -20.32 -16.45 20.31
N TYR A 494 -19.50 -16.86 19.34
CA TYR A 494 -19.07 -16.03 18.23
C TYR A 494 -19.89 -16.34 16.99
N SER A 495 -20.36 -15.28 16.31
CA SER A 495 -21.05 -15.42 15.04
C SER A 495 -20.01 -15.63 13.93
N PRO A 496 -20.22 -16.58 13.02
CA PRO A 496 -19.36 -16.72 11.86
C PRO A 496 -19.57 -15.51 10.94
N GLU A 497 -18.53 -14.71 10.72
CA GLU A 497 -18.59 -13.44 9.95
C GLU A 497 -18.86 -13.62 8.44
N VAL A 498 -19.31 -14.81 8.00
CA VAL A 498 -19.65 -15.09 6.60
C VAL A 498 -21.09 -14.65 6.35
N PRO A 499 -21.36 -13.60 5.55
CA PRO A 499 -22.71 -13.13 5.25
C PRO A 499 -23.38 -14.08 4.24
N LEU A 500 -23.82 -15.24 4.73
CA LEU A 500 -24.31 -16.36 3.92
C LEU A 500 -25.49 -16.01 3.01
N GLY A 501 -26.39 -15.11 3.44
CA GLY A 501 -27.57 -14.72 2.65
C GLY A 501 -27.25 -14.09 1.29
N LYS A 502 -26.11 -13.40 1.13
CA LYS A 502 -25.67 -12.81 -0.14
C LYS A 502 -24.59 -13.64 -0.85
N PHE A 503 -24.06 -14.64 -0.16
CA PHE A 503 -23.00 -15.50 -0.66
C PHE A 503 -23.59 -16.57 -1.59
N TYR A 504 -24.65 -17.26 -1.14
CA TYR A 504 -25.28 -18.33 -1.92
C TYR A 504 -25.96 -17.84 -3.20
N SER A 505 -26.41 -16.59 -3.24
CA SER A 505 -27.05 -15.99 -4.44
C SER A 505 -26.08 -15.65 -5.57
N ARG A 506 -24.78 -15.87 -5.38
CA ARG A 506 -23.72 -15.58 -6.36
C ARG A 506 -23.04 -16.83 -6.93
N LEU A 507 -23.45 -18.00 -6.46
CA LEU A 507 -22.96 -19.29 -6.96
C LEU A 507 -23.79 -19.71 -8.17
N LEU A 508 -23.13 -20.10 -9.25
CA LEU A 508 -23.75 -20.68 -10.43
C LEU A 508 -23.86 -22.18 -10.19
N LEU A 509 -25.08 -22.67 -9.93
CA LEU A 509 -25.34 -24.06 -9.57
C LEU A 509 -26.33 -24.69 -10.55
N GLY A 510 -25.98 -25.85 -11.10
CA GLY A 510 -26.92 -26.72 -11.79
C GLY A 510 -28.06 -27.19 -10.87
N LYS A 511 -29.19 -27.57 -11.47
CA LYS A 511 -30.42 -28.02 -10.75
C LYS A 511 -30.20 -29.10 -9.65
N PRO A 512 -29.25 -30.06 -9.74
CA PRO A 512 -29.07 -31.10 -8.72
C PRO A 512 -28.42 -30.63 -7.40
N SER A 513 -27.78 -29.45 -7.35
CA SER A 513 -27.03 -28.96 -6.17
C SER A 513 -27.85 -28.13 -5.18
N THR A 514 -29.14 -27.94 -5.46
CA THR A 514 -30.02 -27.03 -4.70
C THR A 514 -30.45 -27.55 -3.33
N TRP A 515 -30.42 -28.86 -3.08
CA TRP A 515 -30.84 -29.47 -1.80
C TRP A 515 -29.87 -29.18 -0.63
N SER A 516 -28.59 -29.00 -0.92
CA SER A 516 -27.53 -28.73 0.07
C SER A 516 -27.60 -27.28 0.62
N VAL A 517 -28.19 -26.35 -0.13
CA VAL A 517 -28.23 -24.92 0.23
C VAL A 517 -29.35 -24.62 1.25
N SER A 518 -30.47 -25.35 1.23
CA SER A 518 -31.63 -25.09 2.10
C SER A 518 -31.43 -25.50 3.56
N GLU A 519 -30.69 -26.58 3.86
CA GLU A 519 -30.37 -26.95 5.26
C GLU A 519 -29.33 -26.01 5.88
N LYS A 520 -28.51 -25.35 5.07
CA LYS A 520 -27.38 -24.52 5.52
C LYS A 520 -27.77 -23.11 5.92
N SER A 521 -28.84 -22.54 5.35
CA SER A 521 -29.37 -21.26 5.82
C SER A 521 -29.85 -21.33 7.27
N THR A 522 -30.18 -22.54 7.74
CA THR A 522 -30.73 -22.79 9.08
C THR A 522 -29.66 -22.80 10.18
N TYR A 523 -28.42 -23.23 9.88
CA TYR A 523 -27.32 -23.31 10.86
C TYR A 523 -26.96 -21.94 11.46
N THR A 524 -27.01 -20.86 10.67
CA THR A 524 -26.66 -19.51 11.12
C THR A 524 -27.86 -18.64 11.51
N SER A 525 -29.09 -18.99 11.11
CA SER A 525 -30.29 -18.26 11.52
C SER A 525 -30.64 -18.46 13.00
N GLY A 526 -30.11 -19.50 13.65
CA GLY A 526 -30.27 -19.74 15.09
C GLY A 526 -29.41 -18.86 15.99
N SER A 527 -28.41 -18.16 15.44
CA SER A 527 -27.43 -17.35 16.18
C SER A 527 -27.71 -15.84 16.16
N ASP A 528 -28.83 -15.41 15.57
CA ASP A 528 -29.24 -14.00 15.51
C ASP A 528 -30.02 -13.57 16.78
N THR A 529 -29.42 -13.74 17.96
CA THR A 529 -29.92 -13.11 19.18
C THR A 529 -29.05 -11.90 19.55
N LYS A 530 -29.57 -10.70 19.24
CA LYS A 530 -29.08 -9.39 19.73
C LYS A 530 -28.80 -9.35 21.25
N MET A 531 -29.32 -10.31 22.02
CA MET A 531 -29.19 -10.45 23.47
C MET A 531 -27.75 -10.79 23.92
N GLY A 532 -27.05 -11.70 23.22
CA GLY A 532 -25.68 -12.11 23.61
C GLY A 532 -24.62 -11.01 23.48
N ARG A 533 -24.84 -10.02 22.59
CA ARG A 533 -23.88 -8.93 22.34
C ARG A 533 -23.81 -7.92 23.49
N MET A 534 -24.87 -7.80 24.29
CA MET A 534 -24.95 -6.85 25.41
C MET A 534 -24.42 -7.47 26.70
N GLU A 535 -24.73 -8.74 26.97
CA GLU A 535 -24.20 -9.51 28.10
C GLU A 535 -22.68 -9.76 27.96
N MET A 536 -22.16 -9.96 26.76
CA MET A 536 -20.72 -10.18 26.54
C MET A 536 -19.87 -8.91 26.63
N LYS A 537 -20.42 -7.73 26.30
CA LYS A 537 -19.75 -6.45 26.61
C LYS A 537 -19.64 -6.27 28.11
N GLN A 538 -20.71 -6.60 28.84
CA GLN A 538 -20.70 -6.55 30.31
C GLN A 538 -19.71 -7.57 30.90
N LEU A 539 -19.69 -8.81 30.40
CA LEU A 539 -18.75 -9.84 30.87
C LEU A 539 -17.29 -9.46 30.57
N ARG A 540 -17.00 -8.94 29.37
CA ARG A 540 -15.67 -8.42 29.02
C ARG A 540 -15.27 -7.27 29.94
N THR A 541 -16.15 -6.31 30.18
CA THR A 541 -15.89 -5.21 31.11
C THR A 541 -15.65 -5.74 32.53
N THR A 542 -16.40 -6.74 32.99
CA THR A 542 -16.19 -7.36 34.31
C THR A 542 -14.83 -8.07 34.39
N ILE A 543 -14.44 -8.85 33.38
CA ILE A 543 -13.13 -9.53 33.34
C ILE A 543 -11.98 -8.53 33.27
N GLU A 544 -12.10 -7.47 32.45
CA GLU A 544 -11.10 -6.40 32.38
C GLU A 544 -10.98 -5.66 33.72
N ASN A 545 -12.10 -5.39 34.39
CA ASN A 545 -12.14 -4.76 35.70
C ASN A 545 -11.55 -5.65 36.81
N ASP A 546 -11.87 -6.95 36.82
CA ASP A 546 -11.33 -7.89 37.80
C ASP A 546 -9.82 -8.11 37.61
N ALA A 547 -9.37 -8.22 36.36
CA ALA A 547 -7.95 -8.30 36.03
C ALA A 547 -7.21 -7.00 36.40
N GLN A 548 -7.85 -5.84 36.24
CA GLN A 548 -7.30 -4.56 36.67
C GLN A 548 -7.24 -4.46 38.19
N ALA A 549 -8.30 -4.84 38.90
CA ALA A 549 -8.35 -4.85 40.36
C ALA A 549 -7.34 -5.83 40.98
N GLN A 550 -7.07 -6.96 40.32
CA GLN A 550 -6.03 -7.90 40.75
C GLN A 550 -4.62 -7.37 40.48
N ARG A 551 -4.42 -6.67 39.35
CA ARG A 551 -3.16 -5.95 39.08
C ARG A 551 -2.91 -4.85 40.11
N ASP A 552 -3.92 -4.03 40.42
CA ASP A 552 -3.80 -2.93 41.37
C ASP A 552 -3.52 -3.44 42.79
N ARG A 553 -4.16 -4.54 43.21
CA ARG A 553 -3.84 -5.22 44.48
C ARG A 553 -2.40 -5.72 44.52
N THR A 554 -1.91 -6.31 43.43
CA THR A 554 -0.52 -6.79 43.32
C THR A 554 0.47 -5.62 43.35
N ILE A 555 0.13 -4.49 42.72
CA ILE A 555 0.95 -3.27 42.75
C ILE A 555 0.98 -2.67 44.15
N GLN A 556 -0.13 -2.65 44.88
CA GLN A 556 -0.17 -2.20 46.27
C GLN A 556 0.68 -3.10 47.19
N GLU A 557 0.56 -4.42 47.05
CA GLU A 557 1.39 -5.38 47.79
C GLU A 557 2.88 -5.19 47.47
N TYR A 558 3.23 -5.01 46.19
CA TYR A 558 4.58 -4.72 45.75
C TYR A 558 5.13 -3.43 46.37
N ASN A 559 4.34 -2.35 46.37
CA ASN A 559 4.75 -1.06 46.94
C ASN A 559 4.93 -1.14 48.46
N GLN A 560 4.08 -1.87 49.18
CA GLN A 560 4.24 -2.12 50.62
C GLN A 560 5.51 -2.91 50.91
N LYS A 561 5.74 -4.01 50.20
CA LYS A 561 6.95 -4.83 50.33
C LYS A 561 8.21 -4.07 49.93
N LYS A 562 8.14 -3.18 48.93
CA LYS A 562 9.24 -2.28 48.54
C LYS A 562 9.56 -1.26 49.64
N ALA A 563 8.54 -0.69 50.29
CA ALA A 563 8.74 0.22 51.42
C ALA A 563 9.34 -0.52 52.63
N GLU A 564 8.89 -1.74 52.91
CA GLU A 564 9.45 -2.59 53.97
C GLU A 564 10.91 -2.96 53.66
N TYR A 565 11.21 -3.35 52.42
CA TYR A 565 12.57 -3.59 51.97
C TYR A 565 13.47 -2.38 52.19
N LYS A 566 13.00 -1.17 51.82
CA LYS A 566 13.75 0.07 52.01
C LYS A 566 14.05 0.34 53.50
N ARG A 567 13.06 0.15 54.39
CA ARG A 567 13.26 0.28 55.85
C ARG A 567 14.27 -0.74 56.38
N LEU A 568 14.25 -1.97 55.87
CA LEU A 568 15.22 -2.99 56.26
C LEU A 568 16.63 -2.65 55.76
N VAL A 569 16.78 -2.10 54.56
CA VAL A 569 18.08 -1.62 54.06
C VAL A 569 18.62 -0.49 54.94
N GLU A 570 17.81 0.51 55.26
CA GLU A 570 18.21 1.62 56.14
C GLU A 570 18.66 1.11 57.52
N ARG A 571 17.90 0.18 58.13
CA ARG A 571 18.27 -0.45 59.41
C ARG A 571 19.51 -1.33 59.32
N THR A 572 19.71 -2.02 58.19
CA THR A 572 20.90 -2.85 57.97
C THR A 572 22.14 -1.98 57.84
N ASN A 573 22.04 -0.83 57.16
CA ASN A 573 23.15 0.10 57.00
C ASN A 573 23.50 0.86 58.29
N ALA A 574 22.57 0.94 59.25
CA ALA A 574 22.78 1.60 60.54
C ALA A 574 23.43 0.71 61.62
N VAL A 575 23.67 -0.57 61.31
CA VAL A 575 24.21 -1.55 62.24
C VAL A 575 25.40 -2.23 61.58
N ASP A 576 26.48 -2.45 62.32
CA ASP A 576 27.63 -3.20 61.84
C ASP A 576 27.58 -4.67 62.25
N HIS A 577 28.28 -5.51 61.50
CA HIS A 577 28.44 -6.91 61.87
C HIS A 577 29.19 -6.99 63.22
N ARG A 578 28.76 -7.90 64.10
CA ARG A 578 29.47 -8.15 65.38
C ARG A 578 30.74 -8.98 65.22
N HIS A 579 30.97 -9.53 64.04
CA HIS A 579 32.14 -10.31 63.67
C HIS A 579 33.00 -9.50 62.70
N ILE A 580 34.31 -9.74 62.72
CA ILE A 580 35.27 -9.13 61.80
C ILE A 580 35.09 -9.80 60.43
N GLU A 581 35.05 -9.01 59.34
CA GLU A 581 34.65 -9.45 57.98
C GLU A 581 35.57 -10.48 57.28
N ASP A 582 36.59 -11.02 57.98
CA ASP A 582 37.58 -11.93 57.39
C ASP A 582 37.23 -13.42 57.42
N GLU A 583 36.07 -13.80 57.95
CA GLU A 583 35.58 -15.19 57.93
C GLU A 583 34.67 -15.47 56.73
N ALA A 584 35.24 -15.41 55.51
CA ALA A 584 34.55 -15.84 54.29
C ALA A 584 35.05 -17.23 53.84
N GLU A 585 34.18 -18.23 53.86
CA GLU A 585 34.48 -19.55 53.27
C GLU A 585 34.15 -19.60 51.77
N TRP A 586 34.98 -20.32 51.02
CA TRP A 586 34.79 -20.51 49.58
C TRP A 586 33.80 -21.64 49.30
N GLY A 587 32.58 -21.27 48.91
CA GLY A 587 31.54 -22.20 48.49
C GLY A 587 31.44 -22.34 46.96
N TRP A 588 30.86 -23.45 46.50
CA TRP A 588 30.52 -23.67 45.09
C TRP A 588 29.00 -23.55 44.91
N THR A 589 28.54 -22.68 44.00
CA THR A 589 27.12 -22.53 43.70
C THR A 589 26.81 -22.91 42.24
N GLY A 590 25.69 -23.61 42.04
CA GLY A 590 25.23 -24.12 40.74
C GLY A 590 24.89 -25.63 40.75
N LYS A 591 23.96 -26.07 39.88
CA LYS A 591 23.64 -27.49 39.66
C LYS A 591 24.24 -27.96 38.32
N GLY A 592 24.85 -29.15 38.32
CA GLY A 592 25.52 -29.74 37.15
C GLY A 592 26.89 -29.12 36.85
N ASN A 593 27.35 -29.25 35.60
CA ASN A 593 28.72 -28.89 35.15
C ASN A 593 29.04 -27.37 35.11
N LYS A 594 28.20 -26.50 35.69
CA LYS A 594 28.39 -25.04 35.75
C LYS A 594 28.56 -24.55 37.20
N LYS A 595 29.39 -25.22 38.00
CA LYS A 595 29.71 -24.76 39.37
C LYS A 595 30.73 -23.61 39.29
N LYS A 596 30.39 -22.45 39.84
CA LYS A 596 31.34 -21.33 40.02
C LYS A 596 31.72 -21.24 41.50
N ARG A 597 33.01 -20.99 41.76
CA ARG A 597 33.54 -20.79 43.11
C ARG A 597 33.29 -19.34 43.50
N GLN A 598 32.59 -19.10 44.60
CA GLN A 598 32.24 -17.75 45.05
C GLN A 598 32.44 -17.66 46.57
N ARG A 599 32.88 -16.50 47.06
CA ARG A 599 32.94 -16.24 48.51
C ARG A 599 31.52 -16.25 49.06
N VAL A 600 31.26 -17.08 50.06
CA VAL A 600 30.00 -17.10 50.80
C VAL A 600 30.26 -16.47 52.16
N ILE A 601 29.59 -15.37 52.45
CA ILE A 601 29.69 -14.68 53.75
C ILE A 601 28.93 -15.53 54.78
N LEU A 602 29.60 -15.95 55.86
CA LEU A 602 28.99 -16.72 56.94
C LEU A 602 28.00 -15.83 57.70
N ARG A 603 26.70 -16.13 57.59
CA ARG A 603 25.64 -15.39 58.29
C ARG A 603 25.43 -15.99 59.67
N TYR A 604 25.89 -15.30 60.71
CA TYR A 604 25.75 -15.78 62.09
C TYR A 604 24.34 -15.50 62.67
N PRO A 605 23.67 -16.50 63.27
CA PRO A 605 22.33 -16.34 63.85
C PRO A 605 22.28 -15.28 64.95
N GLU A 606 23.39 -15.04 65.65
CA GLU A 606 23.47 -14.09 66.76
C GLU A 606 23.89 -12.67 66.32
N CYS A 607 24.18 -12.47 65.04
CA CYS A 607 24.52 -11.15 64.50
C CYS A 607 23.27 -10.36 64.11
N PRO A 608 23.04 -9.16 64.70
CA PRO A 608 21.86 -8.35 64.40
C PRO A 608 21.75 -7.96 62.92
N LYS A 609 22.88 -7.64 62.27
CA LYS A 609 22.92 -7.28 60.85
C LYS A 609 22.58 -8.47 59.94
N CYS A 610 23.12 -9.66 60.21
CA CYS A 610 22.81 -10.87 59.44
C CYS A 610 21.32 -11.27 59.54
N GLN A 611 20.69 -11.11 60.72
CA GLN A 611 19.26 -11.37 60.87
C GLN A 611 18.40 -10.40 60.03
N LEU A 612 18.80 -9.13 59.94
CA LEU A 612 18.12 -8.13 59.11
C LEU A 612 18.29 -8.42 57.62
N GLU A 613 19.47 -8.87 57.18
CA GLU A 613 19.73 -9.27 55.80
C GLU A 613 18.93 -10.52 55.39
N VAL A 614 18.81 -11.52 56.27
CA VAL A 614 17.97 -12.69 56.00
C VAL A 614 16.50 -12.31 55.86
N ARG A 615 16.00 -11.38 56.70
CA ARG A 615 14.63 -10.86 56.57
C ARG A 615 14.44 -10.06 55.28
N ARG A 616 15.41 -9.22 54.91
CA ARG A 616 15.40 -8.45 53.66
C ARG A 616 15.34 -9.37 52.44
N ASP A 617 16.19 -10.39 52.39
CA ASP A 617 16.30 -11.32 51.26
C ASP A 617 15.11 -12.30 51.18
N GLY A 618 14.35 -12.44 52.28
CA GLY A 618 13.13 -13.24 52.37
C GLY A 618 11.86 -12.57 51.82
N ILE A 619 11.88 -11.25 51.53
CA ILE A 619 10.73 -10.55 50.97
C ILE A 619 10.49 -11.03 49.54
N LYS A 620 9.39 -11.74 49.33
CA LYS A 620 8.92 -12.18 48.00
C LYS A 620 7.49 -11.72 47.80
N VAL A 621 7.19 -11.22 46.60
CA VAL A 621 5.80 -10.99 46.18
C VAL A 621 5.21 -12.32 45.76
N THR A 622 3.98 -12.59 46.20
CA THR A 622 3.25 -13.81 45.85
C THR A 622 2.98 -13.77 44.34
N LYS A 623 3.45 -14.77 43.58
CA LYS A 623 3.09 -14.87 42.16
C LYS A 623 1.63 -15.32 42.09
N ALA A 624 0.80 -14.51 41.43
CA ALA A 624 -0.56 -14.90 41.06
C ALA A 624 -0.53 -15.98 39.98
#